data_AF-A0A7C4RPB6-F1
#
_entry.id   AF-A0A7C4RPB6-F1
#
_cell.length_a   1.000
_cell.length_b   1.000
_cell.length_c   1.000
_cell.angle_alpha   90.00
_cell.angle_beta   90.00
_cell.angle_gamma   90.00
#
_symmetry.space_group_name_H-M   'P 1'
#
loop_
_entity.id
_entity.type
_entity.pdbx_description
1 polymer ?
#
loop_
_entity_poly.entity_id
_entity_poly.type
_entity_poly.pdbx_seq_one_letter_code
_entity_poly.pdbx_strand_id
1 'polypeptide(L)' 'MGSMEEQVLKTAKEILVKFIETGRVSPSGFPEAFRSVYQAVYDTVVGVKAASAEEHPEAK' A
#
# COMPACT_ATOMS: atom_id res chain seq x y z
N MET A 1 -3.78 -13.57 11.94
CA MET A 1 -3.46 -12.33 11.20
C MET A 1 -3.35 -12.71 9.74
N GLY A 2 -4.00 -11.97 8.83
CA GLY A 2 -3.99 -12.24 7.39
C GLY A 2 -2.58 -12.15 6.79
N SER A 3 -2.40 -12.66 5.57
CA SER A 3 -1.11 -12.51 4.87
C SER A 3 -0.78 -11.03 4.65
N MET A 4 0.50 -10.71 4.43
CA MET A 4 0.92 -9.32 4.14
C MET A 4 0.15 -8.74 2.94
N GLU A 5 -0.06 -9.54 1.91
CA GLU A 5 -0.85 -9.16 0.73
C GLU A 5 -2.31 -8.85 1.09
N GLU A 6 -2.92 -9.64 1.97
CA GLU A 6 -4.27 -9.39 2.47
C GLU A 6 -4.33 -8.06 3.25
N GLN A 7 -3.29 -7.73 4.02
CA GLN A 7 -3.21 -6.46 4.74
C GLN A 7 -3.08 -5.28 3.77
N VAL A 8 -2.21 -5.38 2.76
CA VAL A 8 -2.06 -4.35 1.71
C VAL A 8 -3.39 -4.13 0.98
N LEU A 9 -4.08 -5.20 0.58
CA LEU A 9 -5.37 -5.11 -0.10
C LEU A 9 -6.43 -4.43 0.76
N LYS A 10 -6.52 -4.79 2.05
CA LYS A 10 -7.49 -4.18 2.99
C LYS A 10 -7.24 -2.69 3.18
N THR A 11 -5.98 -2.31 3.40
CA THR A 11 -5.59 -0.90 3.57
C THR A 11 -5.88 -0.09 2.30
N ALA A 12 -5.50 -0.61 1.13
CA ALA A 12 -5.78 0.07 -0.14
C ALA A 12 -7.29 0.27 -0.37
N LYS A 13 -8.10 -0.74 -0.05
CA LYS A 13 -9.57 -0.68 -0.11
C LYS A 13 -10.12 0.42 0.81
N GLU A 14 -9.66 0.53 2.04
CA GLU A 14 -10.14 1.53 3.00
C GLU A 14 -9.81 2.97 2.58
N ILE A 15 -8.59 3.20 2.11
CA ILE A 15 -8.16 4.52 1.60
C ILE A 15 -9.03 4.92 0.41
N LEU A 16 -9.26 4.02 -0.55
CA LEU A 16 -10.03 4.36 -1.73
C LEU A 16 -11.51 4.60 -1.42
N VAL A 17 -12.11 3.78 -0.56
CA VAL A 17 -13.49 4.00 -0.08
C VAL A 17 -13.59 5.39 0.55
N LYS A 18 -12.61 5.79 1.36
CA LYS A 18 -12.59 7.13 1.97
C LYS A 18 -12.49 8.26 0.95
N PHE A 19 -11.70 8.09 -0.11
CA PHE A 19 -11.62 9.07 -1.20
C PHE A 19 -12.94 9.20 -1.96
N ILE A 20 -13.67 8.10 -2.15
CA ILE A 20 -15.00 8.13 -2.77
C ILE A 20 -16.02 8.80 -1.84
N GLU A 21 -16.06 8.44 -0.56
CA GLU A 21 -16.94 9.04 0.46
C GLU A 21 -16.74 10.55 0.59
N THR A 22 -15.50 11.02 0.45
CA THR A 22 -15.15 12.45 0.54
C THR A 22 -15.23 13.19 -0.79
N GLY A 23 -15.64 12.51 -1.87
CA GLY A 23 -15.79 13.09 -3.20
C GLY A 23 -14.47 13.44 -3.90
N ARG A 24 -13.34 12.90 -3.44
CA ARG A 24 -12.01 13.09 -4.06
C ARG A 24 -11.78 12.19 -5.27
N VAL A 25 -12.46 11.04 -5.30
CA VAL A 25 -12.46 10.10 -6.43
C VAL A 25 -13.90 9.74 -6.75
N SER A 26 -14.29 9.76 -8.03
CA SER A 26 -15.61 9.25 -8.44
C SER A 26 -15.60 7.71 -8.50
N PRO A 27 -16.77 7.06 -8.37
CA PRO A 27 -16.86 5.62 -8.59
C PRO A 27 -16.35 5.17 -9.97
N SER A 28 -16.50 6.01 -11.00
CA SER A 28 -15.96 5.74 -12.34
C SER A 28 -14.43 5.77 -12.41
N GLY A 29 -13.77 6.57 -11.56
CA GLY A 29 -12.31 6.63 -11.45
C GLY A 29 -11.69 5.52 -10.60
N PHE A 30 -12.52 4.65 -9.99
CA PHE A 30 -12.07 3.58 -9.10
C PHE A 30 -10.94 2.71 -9.68
N PRO A 31 -11.02 2.19 -10.93
CA PRO A 31 -10.04 1.20 -11.39
C PRO A 31 -8.61 1.74 -11.43
N GLU A 32 -8.44 3.00 -11.81
CA GLU A 32 -7.13 3.65 -11.91
C GLU A 32 -6.63 4.11 -10.53
N ALA A 33 -7.51 4.73 -9.74
CA ALA A 33 -7.17 5.18 -8.39
C ALA A 33 -6.80 4.01 -7.47
N PHE A 34 -7.50 2.88 -7.56
CA PHE A 34 -7.21 1.70 -6.74
C PHE A 34 -5.81 1.14 -7.00
N ARG A 35 -5.41 1.04 -8.28
CA ARG A 35 -4.06 0.57 -8.64
C ARG A 35 -2.98 1.47 -8.05
N SER A 36 -3.16 2.79 -8.18
CA SER A 36 -2.21 3.78 -7.66
C SER A 36 -2.07 3.70 -6.13
N VAL A 37 -3.20 3.61 -5.41
CA VAL A 37 -3.19 3.48 -3.95
C VAL A 37 -2.60 2.14 -3.51
N TYR A 38 -2.97 1.03 -4.18
CA TYR A 38 -2.44 -0.29 -3.89
C TYR A 38 -0.92 -0.32 -4.06
N GLN A 39 -0.39 0.20 -5.17
CA GLN A 39 1.06 0.28 -5.40
C GLN A 39 1.75 1.12 -4.33
N ALA A 40 1.22 2.28 -3.98
CA ALA A 40 1.82 3.12 -2.93
C ALA A 40 1.92 2.40 -1.57
N VAL A 41 0.88 1.66 -1.17
CA VAL A 41 0.91 0.87 0.07
C VAL A 41 1.85 -0.33 -0.06
N TYR A 42 1.79 -1.06 -1.17
CA TYR A 42 2.64 -2.22 -1.42
C TYR A 42 4.12 -1.85 -1.40
N ASP A 43 4.51 -0.79 -2.12
CA ASP A 43 5.89 -0.32 -2.21
C ASP A 43 6.39 0.18 -0.86
N THR A 44 5.52 0.79 -0.04
CA THR A 44 5.89 1.17 1.33
C THR A 44 6.19 -0.08 2.17
N VAL A 45 5.37 -1.12 2.08
CA VAL A 45 5.53 -2.33 2.88
C VAL A 45 6.71 -3.19 2.41
N VAL A 46 6.90 -3.33 1.09
CA VAL A 46 7.99 -4.12 0.49
C VAL A 46 9.30 -3.34 0.46
N GLY A 47 9.26 -2.05 0.20
CA GLY A 47 10.42 -1.16 0.27
C GLY A 47 11.01 -1.08 1.68
N VAL A 48 10.17 -1.06 2.71
CA VAL A 48 10.62 -1.20 4.12
C VAL A 48 11.33 -2.54 4.34
N LYS A 49 10.86 -3.63 3.72
CA LYS A 49 11.51 -4.95 3.84
C LYS A 49 12.88 -5.02 3.17
N ALA A 50 13.09 -4.26 2.09
CA ALA A 50 14.40 -4.17 1.41
C ALA A 50 15.39 -3.31 2.21
N ALA A 51 14.96 -2.14 2.72
CA ALA A 51 15.82 -1.25 3.49
C ALA A 51 16.25 -1.84 4.84
N SER A 52 15.37 -2.59 5.53
CA SER A 52 15.72 -3.23 6.80
C SER A 52 16.61 -4.49 6.66
N ALA A 53 16.88 -4.96 5.43
CA ALA A 53 17.76 -6.11 5.19
C ALA A 53 19.24 -5.71 4.98
N GLU A 54 19.55 -4.42 4.81
CA GLU A 54 20.89 -3.94 4.45
C GLU A 54 21.68 -3.27 5.60
N GLU A 55 21.13 -3.15 6.82
CA GLU A 55 21.79 -2.47 7.96
C GLU A 55 22.57 -3.40 8.92
N HIS A 56 23.36 -4.35 8.41
CA HIS A 56 24.37 -5.03 9.24
C HIS A 56 25.74 -5.09 8.54
N PRO A 57 26.59 -4.04 8.64
CA PRO A 57 27.99 -4.22 8.35
C PRO A 57 28.61 -4.91 9.58
N GLU A 58 28.90 -6.20 9.45
CA GLU A 58 29.84 -6.91 10.32
C GLU A 58 31.18 -6.15 10.27
N ALA A 59 31.47 -5.40 11.32
CA ALA A 59 32.78 -4.78 11.51
C ALA A 59 33.77 -5.88 11.91
N LYS A 60 34.65 -6.23 10.98
CA LYS A 60 35.82 -7.09 11.19
C LYS A 60 36.97 -6.30 11.80
#